data_AF-A0A6J7P5V9-F1
#
_entry.id   AF-A0A6J7P5V9-F1
#
_cell.length_a   1.000
_cell.length_b   1.000
_cell.length_c   1.000
_cell.angle_alpha   90.00
_cell.angle_beta   90.00
_cell.angle_gamma   90.00
#
_symmetry.space_group_name_H-M   'P 1'
#
loop_
_entity.id
_entity.type
_entity.pdbx_description
1 polymer ?
#
loop_
_entity_poly.entity_id
_entity_poly.type
_entity_poly.pdbx_seq_one_letter_code
_entity_poly.pdbx_strand_id
1 'polypeptide(L)'
;MPLADDPGRYVTLFSEFVAIVTPDFSMTVGMPVQDRIRSAWTGRAIGAYFQSRGLHVVPNVRWATLDDLDVVVGGLPCQGIIALSSQGLLRDKQLHFTFEKGIPVVLDRLKPRQVVFYGTMRPAVHEMLSPMAEILQFPTDIRRVFDERVA
;
A
#
# COMPACT_ATOMS: atom_id res chain seq x y z
N MET A 1 16.63 -3.26 -7.73
CA MET A 1 16.23 -3.60 -6.34
C MET A 1 16.26 -5.11 -6.31
N PRO A 2 17.07 -5.78 -5.48
CA PRO A 2 17.36 -7.21 -5.65
C PRO A 2 16.11 -8.10 -5.80
N LEU A 3 15.04 -7.76 -5.08
CA LEU A 3 13.74 -8.44 -5.18
C LEU A 3 13.01 -8.26 -6.53
N ALA A 4 13.18 -7.11 -7.19
CA ALA A 4 12.63 -6.88 -8.52
C ALA A 4 13.43 -7.60 -9.62
N ASP A 5 14.73 -7.79 -9.39
CA ASP A 5 15.64 -8.36 -10.37
C ASP A 5 15.53 -9.90 -10.39
N ASP A 6 15.31 -10.52 -9.23
CA ASP A 6 15.05 -11.97 -9.09
C ASP A 6 14.07 -12.25 -7.94
N PRO A 7 12.74 -12.13 -8.19
CA PRO A 7 11.74 -12.41 -7.16
C PRO A 7 11.71 -13.90 -6.76
N GLY A 8 12.20 -14.80 -7.61
CA GLY A 8 12.20 -16.25 -7.36
C GLY A 8 13.00 -16.64 -6.13
N ARG A 9 14.08 -15.92 -5.83
CA ARG A 9 14.93 -16.14 -4.65
C ARG A 9 14.20 -15.99 -3.32
N TYR A 10 13.11 -15.24 -3.28
CA TYR A 10 12.39 -14.92 -2.05
C TYR A 10 11.18 -15.82 -1.81
N VAL A 11 10.83 -16.70 -2.75
CA VAL A 11 9.62 -17.55 -2.67
C VAL A 11 9.64 -18.43 -1.43
N THR A 12 10.76 -19.12 -1.15
CA THR A 12 10.88 -20.00 0.03
C THR A 12 10.74 -19.22 1.32
N LEU A 13 11.45 -18.10 1.45
CA LEU A 13 11.38 -17.24 2.63
C LEU A 13 9.94 -16.73 2.86
N PHE A 14 9.30 -16.25 1.80
CA PHE A 14 7.96 -15.68 1.91
C PHE A 14 6.87 -16.73 2.15
N SER A 15 7.11 -18.00 1.82
CA SER A 15 6.17 -19.09 2.10
C SER A 15 6.02 -19.40 3.60
N GLU A 16 6.92 -18.91 4.45
CA GLU A 16 6.85 -19.07 5.91
C GLU A 16 5.82 -18.13 6.55
N PHE A 17 5.31 -17.14 5.81
CA PHE A 17 4.34 -16.16 6.30
C PHE A 17 2.93 -16.48 5.80
N VAL A 18 1.92 -16.13 6.60
CA VAL A 18 0.50 -16.33 6.24
C VAL A 18 0.11 -15.57 4.96
N ALA A 19 0.65 -14.37 4.80
CA ALA A 19 0.51 -13.54 3.61
C ALA A 19 1.66 -12.53 3.53
N ILE A 20 1.93 -12.04 2.33
CA ILE A 20 2.90 -10.98 2.07
C ILE A 20 2.23 -9.78 1.42
N VAL A 21 2.80 -8.59 1.64
CA VAL A 21 2.38 -7.37 0.93
C VAL A 21 3.27 -7.18 -0.31
N THR A 22 2.69 -6.76 -1.44
CA THR A 22 3.48 -6.47 -2.65
C THR A 22 4.54 -5.40 -2.39
N PRO A 23 5.73 -5.50 -3.00
CA PRO A 23 6.76 -4.48 -2.83
C PRO A 23 6.30 -3.10 -3.29
N ASP A 24 6.78 -2.08 -2.59
CA ASP A 24 6.49 -0.67 -2.84
C ASP A 24 7.65 0.01 -3.56
N PHE A 25 7.48 0.30 -4.86
CA PHE A 25 8.49 1.00 -5.67
C PHE A 25 8.50 2.51 -5.49
N SER A 26 7.76 3.01 -4.50
CA SER A 26 7.57 4.42 -4.19
C SER A 26 6.98 5.24 -5.35
N MET A 27 6.13 6.17 -4.97
CA MET A 27 5.57 7.17 -5.88
C MET A 27 5.69 8.50 -5.17
N THR A 28 6.28 9.49 -5.84
CA THR A 28 6.50 10.81 -5.27
C THR A 28 5.95 11.89 -6.19
N VAL A 29 5.52 12.99 -5.58
CA VAL A 29 5.11 14.19 -6.33
C VAL A 29 6.32 14.70 -7.11
N GLY A 30 6.12 15.04 -8.39
CA GLY A 30 7.19 15.48 -9.29
C GLY A 30 7.86 14.35 -10.09
N MET A 31 7.64 13.08 -9.73
CA MET A 31 8.09 11.96 -10.56
C MET A 31 7.30 11.94 -11.88
N PRO A 32 7.93 11.70 -13.04
CA PRO A 32 7.21 11.63 -14.32
C PRO A 32 6.08 10.60 -14.29
N VAL A 33 4.98 10.88 -15.01
CA VAL A 33 3.78 10.03 -14.97
C VAL A 33 4.07 8.59 -15.40
N GLN A 34 4.94 8.41 -16.41
CA GLN A 34 5.36 7.09 -16.87
C GLN A 34 6.09 6.28 -15.78
N ASP A 35 6.89 6.95 -14.95
CA ASP A 35 7.61 6.29 -13.87
C ASP A 35 6.67 5.94 -12.73
N ARG A 36 5.66 6.78 -12.44
CA ARG A 36 4.59 6.49 -11.49
C ARG A 36 3.77 5.26 -11.91
N ILE A 37 3.40 5.20 -13.18
CA ILE A 37 2.73 4.03 -13.77
C ILE A 37 3.62 2.79 -13.66
N ARG A 38 4.92 2.92 -13.98
CA ARG A 38 5.88 1.82 -13.88
C ARG A 38 6.03 1.32 -12.45
N SER A 39 6.08 2.20 -11.44
CA SER A 39 6.14 1.80 -10.03
C SER A 39 4.93 0.94 -9.64
N ALA A 40 3.72 1.41 -9.97
CA ALA A 40 2.49 0.67 -9.69
C ALA A 40 2.44 -0.68 -10.44
N TRP A 41 2.84 -0.69 -11.71
CA TRP A 41 2.89 -1.90 -12.52
C TRP A 41 3.90 -2.93 -11.99
N THR A 42 5.10 -2.49 -11.59
CA THR A 42 6.16 -3.38 -11.13
C THR A 42 5.76 -4.11 -9.85
N GLY A 43 5.14 -3.41 -8.90
CA GLY A 43 4.59 -4.01 -7.68
C GLY A 43 3.57 -5.10 -7.98
N ARG A 44 2.69 -4.87 -8.97
CA ARG A 44 1.68 -5.85 -9.41
C ARG A 44 2.27 -7.03 -10.14
N ALA A 45 3.22 -6.81 -11.04
CA ALA A 45 3.87 -7.88 -11.78
C ALA A 45 4.56 -8.87 -10.82
N ILE A 46 5.28 -8.34 -9.83
CA ILE A 46 5.91 -9.15 -8.78
C ILE A 46 4.86 -9.83 -7.90
N GLY A 47 3.78 -9.13 -7.54
CA GLY A 47 2.68 -9.71 -6.79
C GLY A 47 2.03 -10.90 -7.51
N ALA A 48 1.71 -10.73 -8.79
CA ALA A 48 1.16 -11.79 -9.64
C ALA A 48 2.13 -12.97 -9.79
N TYR A 49 3.43 -12.70 -9.90
CA TYR A 49 4.46 -13.73 -9.87
C TYR A 49 4.38 -14.53 -8.56
N PHE A 50 4.37 -13.89 -7.39
CA PHE A 50 4.26 -14.60 -6.11
C PHE A 50 2.96 -15.38 -5.96
N GLN A 51 1.83 -14.83 -6.41
CA GLN A 51 0.56 -15.56 -6.44
C GLN A 51 0.65 -16.83 -7.29
N SER A 52 1.31 -16.76 -8.46
CA SER A 52 1.54 -17.93 -9.32
C SER A 52 2.40 -19.02 -8.67
N ARG A 53 3.14 -18.68 -7.61
CA ARG A 53 3.95 -19.60 -6.81
C ARG A 53 3.21 -20.14 -5.57
N GLY A 54 1.92 -19.82 -5.42
CA GLY A 54 1.07 -20.30 -4.34
C GLY A 54 1.06 -19.42 -3.09
N LEU A 55 1.65 -18.23 -3.13
CA LEU A 55 1.68 -17.33 -1.97
C LEU A 55 0.39 -16.50 -1.89
N HIS A 56 -0.07 -16.24 -0.67
CA HIS A 56 -1.10 -15.25 -0.43
C HIS A 56 -0.48 -13.85 -0.49
N VAL A 57 -0.94 -13.04 -1.43
CA VAL A 57 -0.39 -11.71 -1.70
C VAL A 57 -1.46 -10.64 -1.51
N VAL A 58 -1.17 -9.66 -0.67
CA VAL A 58 -1.96 -8.47 -0.42
C VAL A 58 -1.37 -7.30 -1.24
N PRO A 59 -2.11 -6.73 -2.21
CA PRO A 59 -1.63 -5.58 -2.97
C PRO A 59 -1.53 -4.34 -2.09
N ASN A 60 -0.36 -3.71 -2.12
CA ASN A 60 -0.15 -2.37 -1.56
C ASN A 60 -0.70 -1.32 -2.55
N VAL A 61 -1.60 -0.46 -2.06
CA VAL A 61 -2.20 0.61 -2.85
C VAL A 61 -1.64 1.94 -2.39
N ARG A 62 -0.89 2.59 -3.27
CA ARG A 62 -0.23 3.87 -3.02
C ARG A 62 -0.37 4.76 -4.24
N TRP A 63 -0.48 6.06 -4.01
CA TRP A 63 -0.52 7.10 -5.04
C TRP A 63 0.28 8.32 -4.57
N ALA A 64 0.81 9.09 -5.52
CA ALA A 64 1.47 10.38 -5.23
C ALA A 64 0.52 11.56 -5.47
N THR A 65 -0.36 11.41 -6.46
CA THR A 65 -1.35 12.40 -6.90
C THR A 65 -2.69 11.71 -7.14
N LEU A 66 -3.79 12.47 -7.18
CA LEU A 66 -5.11 11.88 -7.42
C LEU A 66 -5.27 11.33 -8.85
N ASP A 67 -4.48 11.82 -9.80
CA ASP A 67 -4.46 11.31 -11.19
C ASP A 67 -3.92 9.87 -11.27
N ASP A 68 -3.18 9.43 -10.24
CA ASP A 68 -2.66 8.06 -10.20
C ASP A 68 -3.76 7.04 -9.87
N LEU A 69 -4.91 7.47 -9.34
CA LEU A 69 -5.94 6.58 -8.78
C LEU A 69 -6.46 5.57 -9.80
N ASP A 70 -6.70 5.99 -11.05
CA ASP A 70 -7.12 5.10 -12.12
C ASP A 70 -6.10 3.98 -12.36
N VAL A 71 -4.82 4.35 -12.37
CA VAL A 71 -3.73 3.41 -12.58
C VAL A 71 -3.58 2.48 -11.39
N VAL A 72 -3.68 2.96 -10.15
CA VAL A 72 -3.38 2.17 -8.93
C VAL A 72 -4.54 1.29 -8.45
N VAL A 73 -5.77 1.54 -8.93
CA VAL A 73 -6.92 0.65 -8.70
C VAL A 73 -7.22 -0.28 -9.88
N GLY A 74 -6.97 0.14 -11.13
CA GLY A 74 -7.50 -0.53 -12.33
C GLY A 74 -7.04 -1.97 -12.60
N GLY A 75 -6.03 -2.47 -11.88
CA GLY A 75 -5.51 -3.83 -12.01
C GLY A 75 -5.72 -4.72 -10.80
N LEU A 76 -6.55 -4.30 -9.83
CA LEU A 76 -6.75 -5.03 -8.57
C LEU A 76 -8.15 -5.66 -8.50
N PRO A 77 -8.27 -6.86 -7.89
CA PRO A 77 -9.58 -7.48 -7.70
C PRO A 77 -10.41 -6.72 -6.66
N CYS A 78 -11.73 -6.67 -6.88
CA CYS A 78 -12.67 -6.13 -5.91
C CYS A 78 -12.90 -7.12 -4.75
N GLN A 79 -13.35 -6.60 -3.60
CA GLN A 79 -13.72 -7.39 -2.41
C GLN A 79 -12.56 -8.22 -1.80
N GLY A 80 -11.33 -7.89 -2.19
CA GLY A 80 -10.10 -8.45 -1.66
C GLY A 80 -9.66 -7.80 -0.35
N ILE A 81 -8.44 -8.18 0.06
CA ILE A 81 -7.68 -7.48 1.10
C ILE A 81 -6.71 -6.54 0.38
N ILE A 82 -6.59 -5.30 0.85
CA ILE A 82 -5.58 -4.36 0.35
C ILE A 82 -4.69 -3.89 1.50
N ALA A 83 -3.48 -3.43 1.18
CA ALA A 83 -2.63 -2.76 2.14
C ALA A 83 -2.57 -1.25 1.83
N LEU A 84 -2.64 -0.42 2.86
CA LEU A 84 -2.47 1.02 2.80
C LEU A 84 -1.40 1.46 3.80
N SER A 85 -0.68 2.53 3.47
CA SER A 85 0.37 3.04 4.33
C SER A 85 0.46 4.55 4.34
N SER A 86 0.66 5.09 5.54
CA SER A 86 1.04 6.49 5.74
C SER A 86 2.55 6.70 5.82
N GLN A 87 3.36 5.68 5.57
CA GLN A 87 4.81 5.79 5.55
C GLN A 87 5.25 6.75 4.45
N GLY A 88 6.15 7.66 4.81
CA GLY A 88 6.64 8.71 3.90
C GLY A 88 5.73 9.94 3.78
N LEU A 89 4.59 9.99 4.48
CA LEU A 89 3.74 11.19 4.52
C LEU A 89 4.11 12.17 5.64
N LEU A 90 5.12 11.85 6.45
CA LEU A 90 5.41 12.55 7.71
C LEU A 90 5.72 14.03 7.48
N ARG A 91 4.98 14.88 8.22
CA ARG A 91 5.14 16.35 8.29
C ARG A 91 4.69 17.14 7.05
N ASP A 92 4.23 16.48 5.99
CA ASP A 92 3.72 17.16 4.79
C ASP A 92 2.18 17.14 4.75
N LYS A 93 1.59 18.33 4.92
CA LYS A 93 0.13 18.50 4.91
C LYS A 93 -0.50 18.18 3.55
N GLN A 94 0.21 18.44 2.44
CA GLN A 94 -0.29 18.19 1.09
C GLN A 94 -0.29 16.69 0.77
N LEU A 95 0.75 15.98 1.19
CA LEU A 95 0.79 14.52 1.05
C LEU A 95 -0.31 13.85 1.88
N HIS A 96 -0.52 14.31 3.12
CA HIS A 96 -1.65 13.84 3.93
C HIS A 96 -3.01 14.14 3.29
N PHE A 97 -3.20 15.36 2.77
CA PHE A 97 -4.44 15.73 2.09
C PHE A 97 -4.70 14.84 0.87
N THR A 98 -3.69 14.63 0.03
CA THR A 98 -3.80 13.80 -1.17
C THR A 98 -4.08 12.34 -0.83
N PHE A 99 -3.45 11.81 0.22
CA PHE A 99 -3.73 10.49 0.74
C PHE A 99 -5.18 10.39 1.25
N GLU A 100 -5.61 11.30 2.13
CA GLU A 100 -6.98 11.27 2.65
C GLU A 100 -8.04 11.41 1.54
N LYS A 101 -7.78 12.20 0.49
CA LYS A 101 -8.68 12.35 -0.66
C LYS A 101 -8.75 11.12 -1.57
N GLY A 102 -7.70 10.31 -1.64
CA GLY A 102 -7.70 9.10 -2.45
C GLY A 102 -8.42 7.93 -1.78
N ILE A 103 -8.46 7.88 -0.44
CA ILE A 103 -9.07 6.76 0.32
C ILE A 103 -10.51 6.47 -0.13
N PRO A 104 -11.45 7.44 -0.17
CA PRO A 104 -12.83 7.16 -0.59
C PRO A 104 -12.93 6.55 -1.99
N VAL A 105 -12.10 7.00 -2.92
CA VAL A 105 -12.09 6.48 -4.31
C VAL A 105 -11.60 5.04 -4.34
N VAL A 106 -10.55 4.72 -3.58
CA VAL A 106 -10.02 3.35 -3.47
C VAL A 106 -11.04 2.43 -2.83
N LEU A 107 -11.68 2.85 -1.74
CA LEU A 107 -12.71 2.07 -1.05
C LEU A 107 -13.95 1.83 -1.92
N ASP A 108 -14.43 2.84 -2.63
CA ASP A 108 -15.60 2.72 -3.51
C ASP A 108 -15.35 1.76 -4.67
N ARG A 109 -14.17 1.87 -5.31
CA ARG A 109 -13.84 1.06 -6.49
C ARG A 109 -13.46 -0.37 -6.14
N LEU A 110 -12.64 -0.57 -5.10
CA LEU A 110 -12.16 -1.91 -4.73
C LEU A 110 -13.07 -2.62 -3.73
N LYS A 111 -13.89 -1.90 -2.97
CA LYS A 111 -14.78 -2.45 -1.92
C LYS A 111 -14.08 -3.50 -1.04
N PRO A 112 -12.88 -3.21 -0.50
CA PRO A 112 -12.08 -4.22 0.19
C PRO A 112 -12.81 -4.71 1.44
N ARG A 113 -12.73 -6.02 1.72
CA ARG A 113 -13.29 -6.58 2.97
C ARG A 113 -12.44 -6.25 4.19
N GLN A 114 -11.14 -6.10 3.97
CA GLN A 114 -10.15 -5.83 5.01
C GLN A 114 -9.04 -4.94 4.45
N VAL A 115 -8.55 -4.03 5.28
CA VAL A 115 -7.44 -3.14 5.00
C VAL A 115 -6.32 -3.44 5.99
N VAL A 116 -5.17 -3.89 5.47
CA VAL A 116 -3.93 -3.98 6.23
C VAL A 116 -3.30 -2.60 6.25
N PHE A 117 -3.29 -1.94 7.41
CA PHE A 117 -2.73 -0.60 7.54
C PHE A 117 -1.39 -0.65 8.25
N TYR A 118 -0.34 -0.10 7.64
CA TYR A 118 0.98 0.01 8.28
C TYR A 118 1.49 1.44 8.30
N GLY A 119 1.90 1.90 9.48
CA GLY A 119 2.33 3.28 9.73
C GLY A 119 1.45 4.03 10.74
N THR A 120 1.63 5.34 10.83
CA THR A 120 0.86 6.22 11.71
C THR A 120 -0.54 6.45 11.14
N MET A 121 -1.57 5.86 11.76
CA MET A 121 -2.96 6.13 11.40
C MET A 121 -3.45 7.39 12.10
N ARG A 122 -3.87 8.40 11.32
CA ARG A 122 -4.51 9.61 11.86
C ARG A 122 -6.01 9.33 12.12
N PRO A 123 -6.66 10.02 13.07
CA PRO A 123 -8.08 9.83 13.36
C PRO A 123 -8.98 9.92 12.11
N ALA A 124 -8.75 10.92 11.25
CA ALA A 124 -9.50 11.07 10.00
C ALA A 124 -9.39 9.85 9.06
N VAL A 125 -8.21 9.22 8.98
CA VAL A 125 -8.01 8.00 8.18
C VAL A 125 -8.76 6.82 8.79
N HIS A 126 -8.72 6.68 10.12
CA HIS A 126 -9.44 5.63 10.82
C HIS A 126 -10.97 5.76 10.63
N GLU A 127 -11.50 6.98 10.75
CA GLU A 127 -12.93 7.28 10.52
C GLU A 127 -13.40 6.97 9.09
N MET A 128 -12.52 7.16 8.09
CA MET A 128 -12.84 6.81 6.70
C MET A 128 -12.83 5.29 6.45
N LEU A 129 -11.92 4.55 7.10
CA LEU A 129 -11.71 3.13 6.84
C LEU A 129 -12.67 2.23 7.64
N SER A 130 -12.89 2.53 8.92
CA SER A 130 -13.61 1.63 9.85
C SER A 130 -15.05 1.29 9.47
N PRO A 131 -15.82 2.15 8.77
CA PRO A 131 -17.17 1.77 8.33
C PRO A 131 -17.19 0.83 7.13
N MET A 132 -16.10 0.78 6.36
CA MET A 132 -16.05 0.14 5.03
C MET A 132 -15.25 -1.15 5.01
N ALA A 133 -14.31 -1.33 5.94
CA ALA A 133 -13.44 -2.51 6.00
C ALA A 133 -12.95 -2.78 7.43
N GLU A 134 -12.69 -4.05 7.73
CA GLU A 134 -11.94 -4.43 8.93
C GLU A 134 -10.50 -3.93 8.80
N ILE A 135 -9.96 -3.31 9.86
CA ILE A 135 -8.60 -2.74 9.85
C ILE A 135 -7.67 -3.65 10.65
N LEU A 136 -6.63 -4.16 9.99
CA LEU A 136 -5.51 -4.84 10.65
C LEU A 136 -4.29 -3.91 10.67
N GLN A 137 -3.99 -3.34 11.84
CA GLN A 137 -2.93 -2.35 11.96
C GLN A 137 -1.60 -2.94 12.45
N PHE A 138 -0.51 -2.61 11.75
CA PHE A 138 0.84 -2.96 12.15
C PHE A 138 1.68 -1.71 12.46
N PRO A 139 2.27 -1.59 13.67
CA PRO A 139 3.20 -0.52 13.96
C PRO A 139 4.48 -0.68 13.13
N THR A 140 5.10 0.43 12.79
CA THR A 140 6.38 0.45 12.07
C THR A 140 7.47 0.99 12.98
N ASP A 141 8.73 0.68 12.71
CA ASP A 141 9.84 1.19 13.53
C ASP A 141 9.90 2.72 13.53
N ILE A 142 9.54 3.35 12.40
CA ILE A 142 9.40 4.81 12.32
C ILE A 142 8.33 5.34 13.28
N ARG A 143 7.19 4.65 13.42
CA ARG A 143 6.14 5.00 14.38
C ARG A 143 6.65 4.86 15.80
N ARG A 144 7.32 3.75 16.13
CA ARG A 144 7.88 3.48 17.47
C ARG A 144 8.83 4.60 17.90
N VAL A 145 9.76 4.98 17.02
CA VAL A 145 10.71 6.08 17.28
C VAL A 145 10.02 7.44 17.40
N PHE A 146 8.93 7.68 16.67
CA PHE A 146 8.19 8.95 16.78
C PHE A 146 7.44 9.05 18.12
N ASP A 147 6.82 7.97 18.58
CA ASP A 147 6.13 7.93 19.86
C ASP A 147 7.12 8.14 21.03
N GLU A 148 8.33 7.58 20.96
CA GLU A 148 9.41 7.77 21.94
C GLU A 148 9.92 9.22 22.05
N ARG A 149 9.77 10.03 21.00
CA ARG A 149 10.21 11.43 20.98
C ARG A 149 9.16 12.42 21.49
N VAL A 150 7.93 11.97 21.67
CA VAL A 150 6.78 12.78 22.11
C VAL A 150 6.36 12.43 23.54
N ALA A 151 6.89 11.32 24.09
CA ALA A 151 6.82 10.94 25.51
C ALA A 151 7.91 11.64 26.34
#